data_AF-A0A0Q7K448-F1
#
_entry.id   AF-A0A0Q7K448-F1
#
_cell.length_a   1.000
_cell.length_b   1.000
_cell.length_c   1.000
_cell.angle_alpha   90.00
_cell.angle_beta   90.00
_cell.angle_gamma   90.00
#
_symmetry.space_group_name_H-M   'P 1'
#
loop_
_entity.id
_entity.type
_entity.pdbx_description
1 polymer ?
#
loop_
_entity_poly.entity_id
_entity_poly.type
_entity_poly.pdbx_seq_one_letter_code
_entity_poly.pdbx_strand_id
1 'polypeptide(L)' 'MFTLSDPRAQVDLLHEFTLHDGVVATPDDVDGSPAIRVETHDSVSTVWDVRATIGMFDDRAREQQDQG' A
#
# COMPACT_ATOMS: atom_id res chain seq x y z
N MET A 1 6.57 -0.02 -3.22
CA MET A 1 5.69 1.16 -3.02
C MET A 1 4.48 1.02 -3.93
N PHE A 2 3.33 1.59 -3.60
CA PHE A 2 2.15 1.55 -4.46
C PHE A 2 1.66 2.96 -4.77
N THR A 3 1.56 3.32 -6.04
CA THR A 3 0.83 4.53 -6.45
C THR A 3 -0.67 4.19 -6.56
N LEU A 4 -1.51 5.13 -6.15
CA LEU A 4 -2.95 4.98 -6.02
C LEU A 4 -3.67 5.91 -7.00
N SER A 5 -4.90 5.55 -7.36
CA SER A 5 -5.73 6.29 -8.29
C SER A 5 -6.56 7.39 -7.65
N ASP A 6 -6.79 7.32 -6.33
CA ASP A 6 -7.59 8.28 -5.56
C ASP A 6 -6.97 8.54 -4.17
N PRO A 7 -6.84 9.80 -3.71
CA PRO A 7 -6.41 10.12 -2.35
C PRO A 7 -7.25 9.47 -1.24
N ARG A 8 -8.52 9.15 -1.50
CA ARG A 8 -9.39 8.43 -0.56
C ARG A 8 -8.89 7.03 -0.29
N ALA A 9 -8.44 6.32 -1.33
CA ALA A 9 -7.84 4.99 -1.18
C ALA A 9 -6.60 5.04 -0.29
N GLN A 10 -5.81 6.11 -0.36
CA GLN A 10 -4.65 6.29 0.52
C GLN A 10 -5.07 6.38 1.99
N VAL A 11 -6.07 7.20 2.30
CA VAL A 11 -6.57 7.36 3.68
C VAL A 11 -7.15 6.05 4.20
N ASP A 12 -7.96 5.38 3.39
CA ASP A 12 -8.60 4.12 3.77
C ASP A 12 -7.57 3.01 3.99
N LEU A 13 -6.55 2.90 3.13
CA LEU A 13 -5.48 1.92 3.27
C LEU A 13 -4.59 2.18 4.48
N LEU A 14 -4.28 3.44 4.81
CA LEU A 14 -3.53 3.76 6.02
C LEU A 14 -4.28 3.35 7.28
N HIS A 15 -5.59 3.56 7.30
CA HIS A 15 -6.43 3.15 8.41
C HIS A 15 -6.57 1.62 8.49
N GLU A 16 -6.77 0.96 7.35
CA GLU A 16 -6.83 -0.50 7.30
C GLU A 16 -5.52 -1.11 7.82
N PHE A 17 -4.37 -0.71 7.27
CA PHE A 17 -3.08 -1.29 7.66
C PHE A 17 -2.65 -0.98 9.10
N THR A 18 -3.18 0.05 9.75
CA THR A 18 -2.94 0.25 11.18
C THR A 18 -3.61 -0.81 12.06
N LEU A 19 -4.57 -1.57 11.51
CA LEU A 19 -5.25 -2.69 12.20
C LEU A 19 -4.55 -4.04 11.96
N HIS A 20 -3.61 -4.13 11.02
CA HIS A 20 -2.90 -5.36 10.67
C HIS A 20 -1.56 -5.45 11.39
N ASP A 21 -1.38 -6.47 12.23
CA ASP A 21 -0.11 -6.71 12.90
C ASP A 21 0.99 -7.09 11.89
N GLY A 22 2.20 -6.54 12.08
CA GLY A 22 3.33 -6.80 11.18
C GLY A 22 3.30 -6.06 9.84
N VAL A 23 2.35 -5.12 9.63
CA VAL A 23 2.33 -4.21 8.48
C VAL A 23 2.49 -2.77 8.98
N VAL A 24 3.44 -2.04 8.42
CA VAL A 24 3.60 -0.61 8.63
C VAL A 24 3.37 0.08 7.30
N ALA A 25 2.41 1.00 7.26
CA ALA A 25 2.10 1.77 6.07
C ALA A 25 2.24 3.27 6.32
N THR A 26 2.86 3.99 5.39
CA THR A 26 3.07 5.44 5.47
C THR A 26 2.61 6.13 4.18
N PRO A 27 1.99 7.33 4.29
CA PRO A 27 1.61 8.11 3.11
C PRO A 27 2.87 8.61 2.38
N ASP A 28 2.79 8.62 1.06
CA ASP A 28 3.80 9.19 0.16
C ASP A 28 3.10 9.91 -1.01
N ASP A 29 3.86 10.65 -1.81
CA ASP A 29 3.39 11.28 -3.05
C ASP A 29 4.41 11.04 -4.16
N VAL A 30 3.94 10.57 -5.32
CA VAL A 30 4.78 10.27 -6.47
C VAL A 30 4.25 11.05 -7.65
N ASP A 31 4.99 12.08 -8.06
CA ASP A 31 4.64 12.97 -9.17
C ASP A 31 3.23 13.58 -9.06
N GLY A 32 2.80 13.95 -7.83
CA GLY A 32 1.47 14.49 -7.56
C GLY A 32 0.36 13.45 -7.51
N SER A 33 0.71 12.16 -7.57
CA SER A 33 -0.23 11.05 -7.36
C SER A 33 -0.08 10.50 -5.94
N PRO A 34 -1.18 10.20 -5.25
CA PRO A 34 -1.14 9.63 -3.90
C PRO A 34 -0.44 8.26 -3.94
N ALA A 35 0.42 7.99 -2.97
CA ALA A 35 1.13 6.73 -2.88
C ALA A 35 1.19 6.21 -1.43
N ILE A 36 1.45 4.92 -1.28
CA ILE A 36 1.64 4.30 0.04
C ILE A 36 2.92 3.46 0.00
N ARG A 37 3.77 3.68 1.01
CA ARG A 37 4.92 2.82 1.29
C ARG A 37 4.48 1.82 2.34
N VAL A 38 4.71 0.54 2.07
CA VAL A 38 4.34 -0.55 2.97
C VAL A 38 5.59 -1.35 3.30
N GLU A 39 5.84 -1.52 4.58
CA GLU A 39 6.90 -2.35 5.15
C GLU A 39 6.23 -3.50 5.91
N THR A 40 6.60 -4.74 5.56
CA THR A 40 6.07 -5.95 6.20
C THR A 40 7.17 -6.61 7.00
N HIS A 41 6.93 -6.93 8.26
CA HIS A 41 7.98 -7.40 9.17
C HIS A 41 8.26 -8.89 9.08
N ASP A 42 7.35 -9.73 8.57
CA ASP A 42 7.68 -11.14 8.33
C ASP A 42 6.69 -11.86 7.39
N SER A 43 7.24 -12.77 6.59
CA SER A 43 6.60 -13.74 5.67
C SER A 43 6.12 -13.24 4.29
N VAL A 44 6.31 -14.09 3.28
CA VAL A 44 5.82 -13.90 1.90
C VAL A 44 4.30 -13.83 1.84
N SER A 45 3.59 -14.48 2.77
CA SER A 45 2.13 -14.38 2.91
C SER A 45 1.68 -12.94 3.16
N THR A 46 2.37 -12.20 4.02
CA THR A 46 2.04 -10.82 4.37
C THR A 46 2.15 -9.88 3.15
N VAL A 47 3.07 -10.16 2.22
CA VAL A 47 3.19 -9.39 0.96
C VAL A 47 2.00 -9.66 0.03
N TRP A 48 1.52 -10.90 -0.06
CA TRP A 48 0.32 -11.22 -0.83
C TRP A 48 -0.93 -10.61 -0.23
N ASP A 49 -1.05 -10.63 1.10
CA ASP A 49 -2.18 -10.01 1.81
C ASP A 49 -2.18 -8.49 1.58
N VAL A 50 -1.03 -7.82 1.64
CA VAL A 50 -0.91 -6.38 1.32
C VAL A 50 -1.39 -6.09 -0.10
N ARG A 51 -0.93 -6.87 -1.10
CA ARG A 51 -1.34 -6.67 -2.50
C ARG A 51 -2.84 -6.91 -2.70
N ALA A 52 -3.39 -7.95 -2.06
CA ALA A 52 -4.81 -8.25 -2.12
C ALA A 52 -5.64 -7.13 -1.50
N THR A 53 -5.26 -6.65 -0.31
CA THR A 53 -5.90 -5.52 0.36
C THR A 53 -5.85 -4.27 -0.51
N ILE A 54 -4.68 -3.89 -1.03
CA ILE A 54 -4.56 -2.72 -1.91
C ILE A 54 -5.50 -2.85 -3.12
N GLY A 55 -5.54 -4.02 -3.79
CA GLY A 55 -6.43 -4.25 -4.92
C GLY A 55 -7.93 -4.20 -4.58
N MET A 56 -8.33 -4.46 -3.33
CA MET A 56 -9.73 -4.32 -2.90
C MET A 56 -10.16 -2.85 -2.75
N PHE A 57 -9.25 -1.99 -2.30
CA PHE A 57 -9.52 -0.55 -2.13
C PHE A 57 -9.27 0.25 -3.43
N ASP A 58 -8.30 -0.19 -4.24
CA ASP A 58 -7.93 0.45 -5.49
C ASP A 58 -7.42 -0.58 -6.51
N ASP A 59 -8.32 -1.02 -7.39
CA ASP A 59 -8.03 -1.96 -8.46
C ASP A 59 -7.10 -1.40 -9.55
N ARG A 60 -6.84 -0.09 -9.54
CA ARG A 60 -5.92 0.60 -10.43
C ARG A 60 -4.57 0.91 -9.80
N ALA A 61 -4.36 0.53 -8.54
CA ALA A 61 -3.09 0.72 -7.85
C ALA A 61 -1.94 0.07 -8.62
N ARG A 62 -0.78 0.73 -8.65
CA ARG A 62 0.42 0.21 -9.30
C ARG A 62 1.54 0.02 -8.31
N GLU A 63 1.99 -1.21 -8.18
CA GLU A 63 3.19 -1.53 -7.44
C GLU A 63 4.42 -1.05 -8.22
N GLN A 64 5.15 -0.08 -7.67
CA GLN A 64 6.50 0.23 -8.09
C GLN A 64 7.46 -0.76 -7.41
N GLN A 65 8.07 -1.61 -8.23
CA GLN A 65 9.22 -2.42 -7.84
C GLN A 65 10.44 -1.49 -7.82
N ASP A 66 11.10 -1.36 -6.67
CA ASP A 66 12.44 -0.78 -6.62
C ASP A 66 13.33 -1.63 -7.54
N GLN A 67 13.75 -1.06 -8.68
CA GLN A 67 14.97 -1.54 -9.33
C GLN A 67 16.11 -0.99 -8.47
N GLY A 68 16.66 -1.86 -7.62
CA GLY A 68 17.71 -1.53 -6.66
C GLY A 68 18.96 -0.92 -7.27
#